data_AF-A0A1Y3QNT3-F1
#
_entry.id   AF-A0A1Y3QNT3-F1
#
_cell.length_a   1.000
_cell.length_b   1.000
_cell.length_c   1.000
_cell.angle_alpha   90.00
_cell.angle_beta   90.00
_cell.angle_gamma   90.00
#
_symmetry.space_group_name_H-M   'P 1'
#
loop_
_entity.id
_entity.type
_entity.pdbx_description
1 polymer ?
#
loop_
_entity_poly.entity_id
_entity_poly.type
_entity_poly.pdbx_seq_one_letter_code
_entity_poly.pdbx_strand_id
1 'polypeptide(L)'
;MALVSGCLAVLGLVRPAGALEVSMTGQPETYVMSFVEAEVLGFDGVSLGMAMDEVEALAADKYPGAPRAWGEDPVQGITLLGVALERLAPFPDGPIFGPASITYVFGATSKRLIGINLNWYVDGDATPEQRHAILELGKAYVTQLLRYAWDPFELFRGLLLGPNTVLLFSGSDTAGRRVEVIADGVPLDVITLPEGTVEHRPVEGGPARLRVALTARPEEHDVFALPEGSF
;
A
#
# COMPACT_ATOMS: atom_id res chain seq x y z
N MET A 1 19.51 14.66 63.73
CA MET A 1 19.17 13.25 63.47
C MET A 1 17.70 13.21 63.08
N ALA A 2 17.40 12.56 61.96
CA ALA A 2 16.08 12.28 61.36
C ALA A 2 15.30 13.45 60.70
N LEU A 3 15.53 13.60 59.39
CA LEU A 3 14.55 14.08 58.42
C LEU A 3 13.34 13.11 58.43
N VAL A 4 12.12 13.65 58.42
CA VAL A 4 10.92 12.88 58.06
C VAL A 4 10.51 13.25 56.65
N SER A 5 10.65 12.25 55.79
CA SER A 5 10.39 12.23 54.35
C SER A 5 8.88 12.26 54.08
N GLY A 6 8.43 13.21 53.26
CA GLY A 6 7.07 13.23 52.74
C GLY A 6 6.93 12.30 51.54
N CYS A 7 6.24 11.17 51.72
CA CYS A 7 5.81 10.31 50.61
C CYS A 7 4.68 11.02 49.83
N LEU A 8 5.00 11.50 48.63
CA LEU A 8 3.99 11.87 47.64
C LEU A 8 3.50 10.57 46.97
N ALA A 9 2.30 10.12 47.35
CA ALA A 9 1.63 9.02 46.66
C ALA A 9 1.07 9.52 45.32
N VAL A 10 1.75 9.20 44.23
CA VAL A 10 1.17 9.35 42.88
C VAL A 10 0.21 8.18 42.69
N LEU A 11 -1.08 8.47 42.81
CA LEU A 11 -2.16 7.61 42.32
C LEU A 11 -2.00 7.50 40.79
N GLY A 12 -1.29 6.47 40.34
CA GLY A 12 -1.29 6.07 38.95
C GLY A 12 -2.68 5.58 38.58
N LEU A 13 -3.45 6.42 37.88
CA LEU A 13 -4.61 6.00 37.13
C LEU A 13 -4.15 4.89 36.17
N VAL A 14 -4.54 3.66 36.46
CA VAL A 14 -4.50 2.56 35.49
C VAL A 14 -5.43 3.00 34.35
N ARG A 15 -4.84 3.45 33.24
CA ARG A 15 -5.57 3.64 31.99
C ARG A 15 -6.11 2.26 31.58
N PRO A 16 -7.43 2.10 31.35
CA PRO A 16 -7.89 0.92 30.61
C PRO A 16 -7.17 0.92 29.26
N ALA A 17 -6.84 -0.27 28.75
CA ALA A 17 -6.19 -0.46 27.46
C ALA A 17 -6.90 0.40 26.41
N GLY A 18 -6.27 1.52 26.06
CA GLY A 18 -6.84 2.49 25.15
C GLY A 18 -7.01 1.82 23.80
N ALA A 19 -8.20 1.96 23.23
CA ALA A 19 -8.39 1.86 21.80
C ALA A 19 -7.21 2.57 21.12
N LEU A 20 -6.51 1.85 20.24
CA LEU A 20 -5.47 2.42 19.39
C LEU A 20 -6.11 3.57 18.60
N GLU A 21 -5.90 4.82 19.04
CA GLU A 21 -6.31 6.01 18.30
C GLU A 21 -5.49 6.06 17.00
N VAL A 22 -6.14 5.71 15.90
CA VAL A 22 -5.58 5.74 14.55
C VAL A 22 -5.95 7.08 13.92
N SER A 23 -4.97 7.81 13.37
CA SER A 23 -5.20 9.11 12.74
C SER A 23 -6.31 9.11 11.66
N MET A 24 -6.95 10.27 11.53
CA MET A 24 -8.27 10.57 10.93
C MET A 24 -8.48 10.29 9.42
N THR A 25 -7.75 9.37 8.81
CA THR A 25 -7.94 8.84 7.42
C THR A 25 -6.82 7.86 7.05
N GLY A 26 -5.98 7.43 7.99
CA GLY A 26 -4.76 6.69 7.67
C GLY A 26 -3.68 7.54 6.99
N GLN A 27 -3.80 8.88 7.03
CA GLN A 27 -2.82 9.79 6.46
C GLN A 27 -1.68 10.06 7.45
N PRO A 28 -0.44 10.25 6.97
CA PRO A 28 0.64 10.70 7.82
C PRO A 28 0.45 12.16 8.23
N GLU A 29 0.74 12.47 9.50
CA GLU A 29 0.55 13.82 10.07
C GLU A 29 1.72 14.76 9.80
N THR A 30 2.91 14.20 9.53
CA THR A 30 4.14 14.97 9.26
C THR A 30 4.96 14.30 8.18
N TYR A 31 5.45 15.08 7.21
CA TYR A 31 6.37 14.62 6.17
C TYR A 31 7.30 15.75 5.73
N VAL A 32 8.52 15.39 5.32
CA VAL A 32 9.49 16.32 4.75
C VAL A 32 9.27 16.38 3.24
N MET A 33 8.85 17.52 2.73
CA MET A 33 8.76 17.73 1.28
C MET A 33 10.14 18.05 0.72
N SER A 34 10.49 17.38 -0.38
CA SER A 34 11.57 17.80 -1.28
C SER A 34 10.94 18.33 -2.57
N PHE A 35 11.65 19.22 -3.27
CA PHE A 35 11.27 19.66 -4.62
C PHE A 35 11.80 18.71 -5.71
N VAL A 36 12.11 17.47 -5.34
CA VAL A 36 12.50 16.43 -6.31
C VAL A 36 11.21 15.89 -6.93
N GLU A 37 11.13 15.92 -8.25
CA GLU A 37 10.00 15.36 -8.99
C GLU A 37 9.86 13.87 -8.69
N ALA A 38 8.62 13.41 -8.58
CA ALA A 38 8.32 12.01 -8.38
C ALA A 38 8.70 11.21 -9.64
N GLU A 39 9.26 10.02 -9.44
CA GLU A 39 9.49 9.07 -10.52
C GLU A 39 9.01 7.68 -10.09
N VAL A 40 8.01 7.15 -10.79
CA VAL A 40 7.52 5.78 -10.57
C VAL A 40 8.33 4.84 -11.46
N LEU A 41 9.45 4.36 -10.94
CA LEU A 41 10.36 3.50 -11.72
C LEU A 41 10.04 2.01 -11.60
N GLY A 42 9.64 1.56 -10.41
CA GLY A 42 9.39 0.16 -10.12
C GLY A 42 9.64 -0.19 -8.65
N PHE A 43 10.00 -1.44 -8.37
CA PHE A 43 10.17 -1.95 -7.01
C PHE A 43 11.39 -2.85 -6.89
N ASP A 44 12.23 -2.58 -5.87
CA ASP A 44 13.34 -3.43 -5.44
C ASP A 44 14.31 -3.87 -6.57
N GLY A 45 14.62 -2.94 -7.47
CA GLY A 45 15.51 -3.14 -8.62
C GLY A 45 14.79 -3.59 -9.90
N VAL A 46 13.56 -4.09 -9.80
CA VAL A 46 12.72 -4.37 -10.96
C VAL A 46 12.05 -3.09 -11.43
N SER A 47 12.29 -2.70 -12.68
CA SER A 47 11.79 -1.46 -13.27
C SER A 47 10.72 -1.72 -14.32
N LEU A 48 9.73 -0.83 -14.41
CA LEU A 48 8.73 -0.80 -15.47
C LEU A 48 9.44 -0.74 -16.85
N GLY A 49 8.94 -1.51 -17.81
CA GLY A 49 9.54 -1.68 -19.14
C GLY A 49 10.57 -2.81 -19.28
N MET A 50 10.97 -3.47 -18.19
CA MET A 50 11.89 -4.63 -18.25
C MET A 50 11.27 -5.83 -18.99
N ALA A 51 12.12 -6.69 -19.57
CA ALA A 51 11.69 -7.94 -20.19
C ALA A 51 11.35 -9.01 -19.14
N MET A 52 10.54 -9.99 -19.54
CA MET A 52 10.06 -11.06 -18.64
C MET A 52 11.19 -11.88 -18.00
N ASP A 53 12.19 -12.26 -18.79
CA ASP A 53 13.34 -13.03 -18.35
C ASP A 53 14.25 -12.25 -17.38
N GLU A 54 14.45 -10.95 -17.66
CA GLU A 54 15.17 -10.04 -16.76
C GLU A 54 14.47 -9.91 -15.40
N VAL A 55 13.15 -9.75 -15.40
CA VAL A 55 12.34 -9.65 -14.16
C VAL A 55 12.40 -10.95 -13.37
N GLU A 56 12.27 -12.11 -14.03
CA GLU A 56 12.35 -13.41 -13.36
C GLU A 56 13.73 -13.63 -12.74
N ALA A 57 14.81 -13.30 -13.46
CA ALA A 57 16.17 -13.42 -12.95
C ALA A 57 16.42 -12.52 -11.73
N LEU A 58 15.99 -11.25 -11.78
CA LEU A 58 16.10 -10.32 -10.64
C LEU A 58 15.27 -10.77 -9.45
N ALA A 59 14.03 -11.22 -9.68
CA ALA A 59 13.19 -11.77 -8.61
C ALA A 59 13.80 -13.03 -8.00
N ALA A 60 14.49 -13.86 -8.79
CA ALA A 60 15.17 -15.06 -8.32
C ALA A 60 16.40 -14.77 -7.46
N ASP A 61 17.20 -13.77 -7.86
CA ASP A 61 18.36 -13.29 -7.11
C ASP A 61 17.92 -12.63 -5.79
N LYS A 62 16.91 -11.75 -5.86
CA LYS A 62 16.45 -10.97 -4.72
C LYS A 62 15.69 -11.79 -3.68
N TYR A 63 14.87 -12.74 -4.13
CA TYR A 63 14.01 -13.57 -3.28
C TYR A 63 14.36 -15.05 -3.45
N PRO A 64 15.53 -15.49 -2.98
CA PRO A 64 15.96 -16.88 -3.12
C PRO A 64 15.02 -17.80 -2.33
N GLY A 65 14.54 -18.86 -2.98
CA GLY A 65 13.63 -19.84 -2.36
C GLY A 65 12.16 -19.42 -2.27
N ALA A 66 11.81 -18.18 -2.61
CA ALA A 66 10.42 -17.76 -2.67
C ALA A 66 9.67 -18.53 -3.78
N PRO A 67 8.47 -19.09 -3.51
CA PRO A 67 7.64 -19.68 -4.54
C PRO A 67 7.31 -18.65 -5.62
N ARG A 68 7.55 -19.04 -6.87
CA ARG A 68 7.26 -18.25 -8.06
C ARG A 68 6.35 -19.03 -8.98
N ALA A 69 5.35 -18.37 -9.54
CA ALA A 69 4.40 -18.99 -10.44
C ALA A 69 4.07 -18.04 -11.60
N TRP A 70 4.19 -18.56 -12.82
CA TRP A 70 3.67 -17.91 -14.00
C TRP A 70 2.17 -18.17 -14.12
N GLY A 71 1.44 -17.16 -14.57
CA GLY A 71 0.02 -17.23 -14.86
C GLY A 71 -0.34 -16.35 -16.05
N GLU A 72 -1.55 -16.51 -16.54
CA GLU A 72 -2.11 -15.70 -17.62
C GLU A 72 -3.50 -15.24 -17.20
N ASP A 73 -3.84 -13.99 -17.51
CA ASP A 73 -5.22 -13.55 -17.52
C ASP A 73 -5.76 -13.73 -18.95
N PRO A 74 -6.61 -14.74 -19.21
CA PRO A 74 -7.09 -15.02 -20.56
C PRO A 74 -8.04 -13.94 -21.09
N VAL A 75 -8.62 -13.10 -20.23
CA VAL A 75 -9.52 -12.02 -20.63
C VAL A 75 -8.70 -10.82 -21.10
N GLN A 76 -7.68 -10.47 -20.33
CA GLN A 76 -6.81 -9.32 -20.63
C GLN A 76 -5.65 -9.68 -21.58
N GLY A 77 -5.37 -10.97 -21.79
CA GLY A 77 -4.25 -11.45 -22.61
C GLY A 77 -2.87 -11.15 -22.02
N ILE A 78 -2.81 -10.77 -20.74
CA ILE A 78 -1.58 -10.41 -20.03
C ILE A 78 -0.95 -11.63 -19.38
N THR A 79 0.37 -11.59 -19.24
CA THR A 79 1.14 -12.59 -18.51
C THR A 79 1.47 -12.05 -17.13
N LEU A 80 1.43 -12.92 -16.14
CA LEU A 80 1.68 -12.58 -14.73
C LEU A 80 2.81 -13.45 -14.18
N LEU A 81 3.71 -12.83 -13.41
CA LEU A 81 4.64 -13.56 -12.54
C LEU A 81 4.31 -13.21 -11.08
N GLY A 82 3.80 -14.20 -10.34
CA GLY A 82 3.55 -14.09 -8.92
C GLY A 82 4.75 -14.58 -8.10
N VAL A 83 5.11 -13.84 -7.06
CA VAL A 83 6.13 -14.20 -6.06
C VAL A 83 5.48 -14.14 -4.68
N ALA A 84 5.46 -15.25 -3.97
CA ALA A 84 4.93 -15.33 -2.60
C ALA A 84 6.05 -15.17 -1.57
N LEU A 85 5.85 -14.32 -0.57
CA LEU A 85 6.84 -13.95 0.42
C LEU A 85 6.24 -14.07 1.83
N GLU A 86 7.01 -14.62 2.77
CA GLU A 86 6.58 -14.66 4.17
C GLU A 86 6.53 -13.27 4.78
N ARG A 87 7.47 -12.39 4.40
CA ARG A 87 7.55 -11.01 4.86
C ARG A 87 8.21 -10.13 3.80
N LEU A 88 7.77 -8.89 3.69
CA LEU A 88 8.28 -7.90 2.74
C LEU A 88 8.28 -6.52 3.39
N ALA A 89 9.36 -5.75 3.21
CA ALA A 89 9.38 -4.32 3.49
C ALA A 89 8.88 -3.55 2.26
N PRO A 90 8.06 -2.49 2.41
CA PRO A 90 7.52 -1.73 1.29
C PRO A 90 8.54 -0.75 0.68
N PHE A 91 9.66 -0.50 1.35
CA PHE A 91 10.81 0.30 0.89
C PHE A 91 12.06 -0.06 1.72
N PRO A 92 13.28 0.32 1.28
CA PRO A 92 14.51 0.08 2.06
C PRO A 92 14.42 0.66 3.47
N ASP A 93 14.81 -0.11 4.49
CA ASP A 93 14.73 0.24 5.91
C ASP A 93 13.31 0.47 6.47
N GLY A 94 12.27 0.15 5.69
CA GLY A 94 10.88 0.21 6.12
C GLY A 94 10.47 -0.93 7.07
N PRO A 95 9.28 -0.82 7.70
CA PRO A 95 8.76 -1.89 8.54
C PRO A 95 8.52 -3.17 7.72
N ILE A 96 8.95 -4.30 8.27
CA ILE A 96 8.81 -5.61 7.64
C ILE A 96 7.51 -6.26 8.15
N PHE A 97 6.62 -6.63 7.24
CA PHE A 97 5.35 -7.28 7.56
C PHE A 97 5.04 -8.40 6.57
N GLY A 98 4.17 -9.34 6.94
CA GLY A 98 3.67 -10.37 6.03
C GLY A 98 2.59 -11.27 6.65
N PRO A 99 2.00 -12.19 5.87
CA PRO A 99 2.41 -12.60 4.52
C PRO A 99 2.24 -11.52 3.44
N ALA A 100 3.03 -11.65 2.37
CA ALA A 100 3.04 -10.70 1.25
C ALA A 100 3.18 -11.40 -0.11
N SER A 101 2.79 -10.72 -1.17
CA SER A 101 3.03 -11.16 -2.55
C SER A 101 3.41 -10.00 -3.46
N ILE A 102 4.20 -10.32 -4.48
CA ILE A 102 4.52 -9.42 -5.58
C ILE A 102 3.94 -10.05 -6.84
N THR A 103 3.19 -9.28 -7.62
CA THR A 103 2.71 -9.69 -8.92
C THR A 103 3.23 -8.73 -9.97
N TYR A 104 4.10 -9.25 -10.84
CA TYR A 104 4.59 -8.55 -12.02
C TYR A 104 3.61 -8.78 -13.16
N VAL A 105 3.18 -7.69 -13.81
CA VAL A 105 2.18 -7.70 -14.89
C VAL A 105 2.86 -7.31 -16.18
N PHE A 106 2.81 -8.21 -17.17
CA PHE A 106 3.41 -8.01 -18.48
C PHE A 106 2.36 -7.73 -19.54
N GLY A 107 2.60 -6.70 -20.36
CA GLY A 107 1.68 -6.28 -21.40
C GLY A 107 1.45 -7.37 -22.43
N ALA A 108 0.23 -7.44 -22.97
CA ALA A 108 -0.19 -8.49 -23.89
C ALA A 108 0.66 -8.52 -25.17
N THR A 109 0.92 -7.33 -25.73
CA THR A 109 1.66 -7.14 -27.00
C THR A 109 3.13 -6.90 -26.76
N SER A 110 3.48 -5.97 -25.86
CA SER A 110 4.87 -5.57 -25.65
C SER A 110 5.70 -6.66 -24.96
N LYS A 111 5.05 -7.54 -24.19
CA LYS A 111 5.71 -8.48 -23.27
C LYS A 111 6.70 -7.80 -22.32
N ARG A 112 6.50 -6.50 -22.07
CA ARG A 112 7.28 -5.71 -21.11
C ARG A 112 6.50 -5.55 -19.83
N LEU A 113 7.22 -5.32 -18.73
CA LEU A 113 6.61 -5.07 -17.44
C LEU A 113 5.82 -3.75 -17.46
N ILE A 114 4.50 -3.82 -17.36
CA ILE A 114 3.61 -2.66 -17.37
C ILE A 114 3.05 -2.34 -15.99
N GLY A 115 3.14 -3.28 -15.04
CA GLY A 115 2.69 -3.04 -13.67
C GLY A 115 3.32 -3.96 -12.64
N ILE A 116 3.35 -3.47 -11.40
CA ILE A 116 3.80 -4.21 -10.21
C ILE A 116 2.75 -4.04 -9.14
N ASN A 117 2.20 -5.14 -8.64
CA ASN A 117 1.30 -5.14 -7.50
C ASN A 117 1.99 -5.76 -6.29
N LEU A 118 2.16 -5.00 -5.23
CA LEU A 118 2.58 -5.49 -3.92
C LEU A 118 1.33 -5.65 -3.07
N ASN A 119 1.16 -6.82 -2.45
CA ASN A 119 0.05 -7.08 -1.56
C ASN A 119 0.58 -7.59 -0.24
N TRP A 120 0.19 -6.95 0.86
CA TRP A 120 0.28 -7.52 2.20
C TRP A 120 -1.11 -7.90 2.64
N TYR A 121 -1.25 -9.05 3.28
CA TYR A 121 -2.57 -9.56 3.62
C TYR A 121 -2.54 -10.36 4.91
N VAL A 122 -3.68 -10.37 5.57
CA VAL A 122 -4.02 -11.30 6.64
C VAL A 122 -5.31 -11.98 6.20
N ASP A 123 -5.22 -13.29 6.00
CA ASP A 123 -6.38 -14.12 5.66
C ASP A 123 -7.22 -14.43 6.90
N GLY A 124 -8.50 -14.73 6.70
CA GLY A 124 -9.44 -15.01 7.79
C GLY A 124 -9.78 -13.76 8.60
N ASP A 125 -9.99 -13.92 9.91
CA ASP A 125 -10.34 -12.81 10.80
C ASP A 125 -9.09 -12.11 11.34
N ALA A 126 -8.72 -10.98 10.74
CA ALA A 126 -7.58 -10.18 11.20
C ALA A 126 -7.88 -9.54 12.57
N THR A 127 -6.92 -9.64 13.50
CA THR A 127 -7.02 -8.99 14.83
C THR A 127 -6.86 -7.47 14.72
N PRO A 128 -7.31 -6.68 15.72
CA PRO A 128 -7.11 -5.24 15.74
C PRO A 128 -5.63 -4.83 15.54
N GLU A 129 -4.70 -5.56 16.16
CA GLU A 129 -3.25 -5.31 16.06
C GLU A 129 -2.74 -5.56 14.64
N GLN A 130 -3.25 -6.59 13.96
CA GLN A 130 -2.88 -6.90 12.58
C GLN A 130 -3.40 -5.84 11.60
N ARG A 131 -4.64 -5.38 11.79
CA ARG A 131 -5.22 -4.28 11.01
C ARG A 131 -4.43 -2.99 11.20
N HIS A 132 -4.07 -2.69 12.45
CA HIS A 132 -3.23 -1.55 12.77
C HIS A 132 -1.86 -1.65 12.10
N ALA A 133 -1.20 -2.82 12.16
CA ALA A 133 0.09 -3.03 11.51
C ALA A 133 0.04 -2.83 9.99
N ILE A 134 -1.02 -3.33 9.32
CA ILE A 134 -1.26 -3.11 7.89
C ILE A 134 -1.43 -1.62 7.58
N LEU A 135 -2.18 -0.89 8.40
CA LEU A 135 -2.41 0.52 8.20
C LEU A 135 -1.13 1.35 8.43
N GLU A 136 -0.35 1.03 9.46
CA GLU A 136 0.93 1.68 9.73
C GLU A 136 1.96 1.40 8.62
N LEU A 137 1.94 0.19 8.05
CA LEU A 137 2.73 -0.15 6.86
C LEU A 137 2.37 0.75 5.66
N GLY A 138 1.07 0.95 5.42
CA GLY A 138 0.55 1.84 4.38
C GLY A 138 0.95 3.29 4.62
N LYS A 139 0.78 3.80 5.84
CA LYS A 139 1.22 5.15 6.25
C LYS A 139 2.71 5.35 6.05
N ALA A 140 3.53 4.38 6.42
CA ALA A 140 4.97 4.44 6.24
C ALA A 140 5.34 4.54 4.76
N TYR A 141 4.69 3.76 3.89
CA TYR A 141 4.91 3.84 2.45
C TYR A 141 4.48 5.20 1.86
N VAL A 142 3.28 5.67 2.20
CA VAL A 142 2.77 6.99 1.77
C VAL A 142 3.68 8.12 2.25
N THR A 143 4.23 8.02 3.46
CA THR A 143 5.19 9.01 3.99
C THR A 143 6.43 9.14 3.11
N GLN A 144 6.87 8.05 2.46
CA GLN A 144 7.97 8.11 1.50
C GLN A 144 7.54 8.79 0.20
N LEU A 145 6.34 8.48 -0.30
CA LEU A 145 5.81 9.07 -1.53
C LEU A 145 5.62 10.59 -1.40
N LEU A 146 5.15 11.07 -0.24
CA LEU A 146 4.92 12.49 0.03
C LEU A 146 6.20 13.35 0.08
N ARG A 147 7.38 12.74 -0.01
CA ARG A 147 8.64 13.47 -0.11
C ARG A 147 8.86 14.07 -1.48
N TYR A 148 8.16 13.58 -2.51
CA TYR A 148 8.35 13.98 -3.90
C TYR A 148 7.26 14.95 -4.37
N ALA A 149 7.59 15.73 -5.39
CA ALA A 149 6.64 16.57 -6.11
C ALA A 149 5.91 15.72 -7.17
N TRP A 150 4.61 15.52 -6.96
CA TRP A 150 3.71 14.82 -7.88
C TRP A 150 2.99 15.82 -8.79
N ASP A 151 2.37 15.34 -9.88
CA ASP A 151 1.43 16.18 -10.62
C ASP A 151 0.29 16.61 -9.69
N PRO A 152 0.09 17.92 -9.46
CA PRO A 152 -0.89 18.41 -8.50
C PRO A 152 -2.34 18.09 -8.89
N PHE A 153 -2.63 17.83 -10.17
CA PHE A 153 -3.97 17.49 -10.64
C PHE A 153 -4.25 15.99 -10.64
N GLU A 154 -3.23 15.16 -10.44
CA GLU A 154 -3.35 13.71 -10.37
C GLU A 154 -3.02 13.13 -9.00
N LEU A 155 -3.02 13.98 -7.96
CA LEU A 155 -2.76 13.58 -6.57
C LEU A 155 -4.04 13.48 -5.73
N PHE A 156 -4.38 12.28 -5.28
CA PHE A 156 -5.54 11.98 -4.43
C PHE A 156 -5.12 11.27 -3.14
N ARG A 157 -5.78 11.60 -2.02
CA ARG A 157 -5.47 11.05 -0.69
C ARG A 157 -6.72 10.94 0.18
N GLY A 158 -6.76 9.91 1.02
CA GLY A 158 -7.80 9.73 2.04
C GLY A 158 -9.21 9.52 1.49
N LEU A 159 -9.34 9.02 0.24
CA LEU A 159 -10.66 8.78 -0.36
C LEU A 159 -11.22 7.45 0.14
N LEU A 160 -12.48 7.47 0.58
CA LEU A 160 -13.21 6.25 0.94
C LEU A 160 -13.70 5.57 -0.34
N LEU A 161 -13.27 4.33 -0.55
CA LEU A 161 -13.70 3.51 -1.69
C LEU A 161 -14.81 2.52 -1.32
N GLY A 162 -15.00 2.28 -0.01
CA GLY A 162 -15.99 1.38 0.53
C GLY A 162 -16.13 1.55 2.05
N PRO A 163 -16.89 0.68 2.72
CA PRO A 163 -17.13 0.79 4.16
C PRO A 163 -15.85 0.78 5.01
N ASN A 164 -14.87 -0.06 4.63
CA ASN A 164 -13.60 -0.27 5.34
C ASN A 164 -12.40 -0.25 4.38
N THR A 165 -12.56 0.43 3.25
CA THR A 165 -11.57 0.52 2.18
C THR A 165 -11.23 1.98 1.94
N VAL A 166 -9.95 2.31 2.03
CA VAL A 166 -9.45 3.68 1.87
C VAL A 166 -8.31 3.71 0.86
N LEU A 167 -8.40 4.64 -0.09
CA LEU A 167 -7.28 5.06 -0.92
C LEU A 167 -6.40 5.98 -0.07
N LEU A 168 -5.27 5.44 0.39
CA LEU A 168 -4.29 6.21 1.15
C LEU A 168 -3.55 7.20 0.25
N PHE A 169 -3.24 6.80 -0.97
CA PHE A 169 -2.53 7.65 -1.93
C PHE A 169 -2.79 7.19 -3.37
N SER A 170 -2.97 8.14 -4.29
CA SER A 170 -2.87 7.94 -5.73
C SER A 170 -2.15 9.14 -6.31
N GLY A 171 -1.14 8.90 -7.14
CA GLY A 171 -0.32 9.96 -7.73
C GLY A 171 0.28 9.51 -9.05
N SER A 172 0.41 10.44 -9.99
CA SER A 172 1.12 10.23 -11.24
C SER A 172 2.37 11.11 -11.32
N ASP A 173 3.41 10.58 -11.94
CA ASP A 173 4.58 11.36 -12.31
C ASP A 173 4.42 12.03 -13.67
N THR A 174 5.40 12.87 -14.03
CA THR A 174 5.42 13.63 -15.28
C THR A 174 5.52 12.77 -16.55
N ALA A 175 5.84 11.48 -16.41
CA ALA A 175 5.87 10.52 -17.51
C ALA A 175 4.53 9.75 -17.68
N GLY A 176 3.53 10.05 -16.85
CA GLY A 176 2.22 9.40 -16.84
C GLY A 176 2.21 8.04 -16.14
N ARG A 177 3.26 7.71 -15.37
CA ARG A 177 3.33 6.48 -14.56
C ARG A 177 2.64 6.74 -13.22
N ARG A 178 1.90 5.75 -12.73
CA ARG A 178 1.02 5.91 -11.57
C ARG A 178 1.41 5.00 -10.42
N VAL A 179 1.28 5.50 -9.20
CA VAL A 179 1.26 4.71 -7.96
C VAL A 179 -0.08 4.84 -7.26
N GLU A 180 -0.60 3.73 -6.76
CA GLU A 180 -1.79 3.69 -5.91
C GLU A 180 -1.55 2.86 -4.66
N VAL A 181 -2.05 3.33 -3.53
CA VAL A 181 -1.92 2.70 -2.22
C VAL A 181 -3.30 2.60 -1.59
N ILE A 182 -3.80 1.38 -1.43
CA ILE A 182 -5.15 1.09 -0.94
C ILE A 182 -5.05 0.17 0.28
N ALA A 183 -5.69 0.55 1.37
CA ALA A 183 -5.87 -0.31 2.53
C ALA A 183 -7.33 -0.76 2.61
N ASP A 184 -7.54 -2.05 2.87
CA ASP A 184 -8.85 -2.69 2.97
C ASP A 184 -8.97 -3.50 4.25
N GLY A 185 -10.18 -3.56 4.81
CA GLY A 185 -10.44 -4.20 6.10
C GLY A 185 -9.73 -3.50 7.26
N VAL A 186 -9.57 -2.18 7.19
CA VAL A 186 -8.96 -1.38 8.27
C VAL A 186 -10.01 -0.52 8.96
N PRO A 187 -9.90 -0.26 10.27
CA PRO A 187 -10.78 0.68 10.94
C PRO A 187 -10.58 2.08 10.37
N LEU A 188 -11.67 2.83 10.23
CA LEU A 188 -11.65 4.17 9.63
C LEU A 188 -12.33 5.18 10.55
N ASP A 189 -11.70 6.33 10.71
CA ASP A 189 -12.28 7.49 11.34
C ASP A 189 -12.60 8.53 10.27
N VAL A 190 -13.88 8.86 10.12
CA VAL A 190 -14.38 9.75 9.08
C VAL A 190 -14.85 11.06 9.72
N ILE A 191 -14.24 12.17 9.34
CA ILE A 191 -14.74 13.49 9.74
C ILE A 191 -15.96 13.83 8.89
N THR A 192 -17.12 13.91 9.53
CA THR A 192 -18.33 14.43 8.89
C THR A 192 -18.36 15.95 9.03
N LEU A 193 -18.16 16.64 7.90
CA LEU A 193 -18.50 18.06 7.76
C LEU A 193 -20.03 18.17 7.58
N PRO A 194 -20.70 19.16 8.20
CA PRO A 194 -20.19 20.46 8.64
C PRO A 194 -19.83 20.58 10.13
N GLU A 195 -20.21 19.63 10.97
CA GLU A 195 -20.12 19.77 12.44
C GLU A 195 -18.78 19.29 13.03
N GLY A 196 -17.92 18.66 12.22
CA GLY A 196 -16.63 18.15 12.66
C GLY A 196 -16.74 16.87 13.51
N THR A 197 -17.90 16.22 13.49
CA THR A 197 -18.12 14.96 14.21
C THR A 197 -17.29 13.85 13.59
N VAL A 198 -16.55 13.13 14.43
CA VAL A 198 -15.78 11.95 14.02
C VAL A 198 -16.70 10.74 14.05
N GLU A 199 -16.96 10.17 12.88
CA GLU A 199 -17.63 8.87 12.75
C GLU A 199 -16.56 7.77 12.80
N HIS A 200 -16.57 6.98 13.87
CA HIS A 200 -15.72 5.80 14.01
C HIS A 200 -16.39 4.61 13.31
N ARG A 201 -15.71 4.04 12.30
CA ARG A 201 -16.14 2.84 11.58
C ARG A 201 -15.25 1.66 11.98
N PRO A 202 -15.69 0.84 12.96
CA PRO A 202 -14.97 -0.36 13.34
C PRO A 202 -15.10 -1.45 12.26
N VAL A 203 -14.17 -2.39 12.27
CA VAL A 203 -14.23 -3.60 11.42
C VAL A 203 -14.45 -4.81 12.31
N GLU A 204 -15.59 -5.48 12.12
CA GLU A 204 -15.94 -6.72 12.83
C GLU A 204 -15.63 -7.92 11.94
N GLY A 205 -14.40 -8.45 12.07
CA GLY A 205 -13.97 -9.66 11.35
C GLY A 205 -13.59 -9.45 9.88
N GLY A 206 -13.30 -10.55 9.19
CA GLY A 206 -12.85 -10.58 7.81
C GLY A 206 -11.37 -10.23 7.61
N PRO A 207 -10.87 -10.35 6.37
CA PRO A 207 -9.45 -10.15 6.07
C PRO A 207 -9.04 -8.68 6.22
N ALA A 208 -7.74 -8.44 6.20
CA ALA A 208 -7.17 -7.11 6.09
C ALA A 208 -6.05 -7.12 5.04
N ARG A 209 -5.98 -6.09 4.21
CA ARG A 209 -5.05 -6.03 3.08
C ARG A 209 -4.49 -4.63 2.86
N LEU A 210 -3.23 -4.56 2.46
CA LEU A 210 -2.62 -3.37 1.86
C LEU A 210 -2.20 -3.74 0.45
N ARG A 211 -2.65 -2.97 -0.54
CA ARG A 211 -2.22 -3.06 -1.93
C ARG A 211 -1.46 -1.81 -2.31
N VAL A 212 -0.30 -2.00 -2.93
CA VAL A 212 0.43 -0.98 -3.66
C VAL A 212 0.48 -1.39 -5.12
N ALA A 213 0.00 -0.54 -6.02
CA ALA A 213 0.07 -0.76 -7.46
C ALA A 213 0.97 0.31 -8.10
N LEU A 214 1.95 -0.12 -8.88
CA LEU A 214 2.77 0.73 -9.75
C LEU A 214 2.42 0.40 -11.20
N THR A 215 2.18 1.39 -12.04
CA THR A 215 1.74 1.17 -13.43
C THR A 215 2.45 2.13 -14.39
N ALA A 216 2.90 1.62 -15.54
CA ALA A 216 3.67 2.37 -16.52
C ALA A 216 2.84 3.48 -17.20
N ARG A 217 1.69 3.16 -17.78
CA ARG A 217 0.75 4.15 -18.32
C ARG A 217 -0.65 3.54 -18.31
N PRO A 218 -1.51 3.87 -17.35
CA PRO A 218 -2.84 3.27 -17.26
C PRO A 218 -3.72 3.60 -18.48
N GLU A 219 -3.48 4.73 -19.14
CA GLU A 219 -4.20 5.21 -20.34
C GLU A 219 -3.80 4.45 -21.62
N GLU A 220 -2.56 3.93 -21.67
CA GLU A 220 -2.07 3.11 -22.79
C GLU A 220 -2.33 1.64 -22.45
N HIS A 221 -3.56 1.19 -22.72
CA HIS A 221 -4.00 -0.17 -22.46
C HIS A 221 -3.27 -1.19 -23.36
N ASP A 222 -2.13 -1.74 -22.92
CA ASP A 222 -1.51 -2.94 -23.51
C ASP A 222 -2.16 -4.23 -22.97
N VAL A 223 -3.50 -4.25 -23.03
CA VAL A 223 -4.36 -5.40 -22.76
C VAL A 223 -5.19 -5.68 -24.01
N PHE A 224 -5.67 -6.92 -24.15
CA PHE A 224 -6.51 -7.29 -25.29
C PHE A 224 -7.79 -6.43 -25.33
N ALA A 225 -7.93 -5.61 -26.37
CA ALA A 225 -9.14 -4.84 -26.64
C ALA A 225 -9.99 -5.59 -27.67
N LEU A 226 -11.29 -5.75 -27.37
CA LEU A 226 -12.25 -6.19 -28.38
C LEU A 226 -12.39 -5.10 -29.46
N PRO A 227 -12.41 -5.45 -30.76
CA PRO A 227 -12.65 -4.49 -31.82
C PRO A 227 -14.00 -3.77 -31.63
N GLU A 228 -14.06 -2.47 -31.91
CA GLU A 228 -15.33 -1.75 -31.93
C GLU A 228 -16.33 -2.45 -32.87
N GLY A 229 -17.52 -2.77 -32.35
CA GLY A 229 -18.59 -3.43 -33.11
C GLY A 229 -18.65 -4.96 -33.00
N SER A 230 -17.98 -5.58 -32.03
CA SER A 230 -18.00 -7.04 -31.83
C SER A 230 -19.12 -7.58 -30.93
N PHE A 231 -20.31 -6.97 -30.91
CA PHE A 231 -21.52 -7.50 -30.24
C PHE A 231 -22.71 -7.54 -31.19
#